data_AF-A0A3E0MLV0-F1
#
_entry.id   AF-A0A3E0MLV0-F1
#
_cell.length_a   1.000
_cell.length_b   1.000
_cell.length_c   1.000
_cell.angle_alpha   90.00
_cell.angle_beta   90.00
_cell.angle_gamma   90.00
#
_symmetry.space_group_name_H-M   'P 1'
#
loop_
_entity.id
_entity.type
_entity.pdbx_description
1 polymer ?
#
loop_
_entity_poly.entity_id
_entity_poly.type
_entity_poly.pdbx_seq_one_letter_code
_entity_poly.pdbx_strand_id
1 'polypeptide(L)'
;LKTEITNPRPLLPLNFTASEPCQEVLDTFRVIAETPREALGCYVISMASEPSDVLAVQLLLKATGGPLDLPVSPLFETLDDLDGAPSTLDALLSDAAFRERTGHSMVVMIGYSDSAKDAGMLSAGWAQYRAQEALLNVCQSHGVSLQLFHGRGGTIGRGGAPAHQALLSQPPGSLEQGLRVTEQGEMIRVKLGLKPLAINTLGQYTSAILRGNLTPPPVPKPEWRELMNELAEQACTDYRSWVRGNPNFVEYFRQATPEPELASLPLGSRPARRRTGGGIETLRAIPWIFAWSQSRLVLPAWLGAGSALAAAVKSGQLDRLREMRDQWPFFASRLSMLDMVYAKSDLVINSLYDETLVQENLKTLGSDLRQQLSRDIQSLMGILDVDTLMASDPWGLESIGLRNVYTAPLNLVQIELLRRVRESESESVQRALMVSIAGVAAGMRNTG
;
A
#
# COMPACT_ATOMS: atom_id res chain seq x y z
N LEU A 1 14.32 27.16 10.26
CA LEU A 1 12.87 26.97 10.01
C LEU A 1 12.01 27.54 11.14
N LYS A 2 12.05 26.98 12.36
CA LYS A 2 11.24 27.45 13.51
C LYS A 2 11.26 28.98 13.71
N THR A 3 12.46 29.57 13.76
CA THR A 3 12.65 31.03 13.88
C THR A 3 11.95 31.82 12.76
N GLU A 4 12.10 31.38 11.51
CA GLU A 4 11.50 32.05 10.35
C GLU A 4 9.97 31.90 10.32
N ILE A 5 9.41 30.80 10.83
CA ILE A 5 7.95 30.64 10.95
C ILE A 5 7.37 31.66 11.94
N THR A 6 8.09 32.01 13.00
CA THR A 6 7.63 33.03 13.97
C THR A 6 7.98 34.47 13.59
N ASN A 7 8.93 34.68 12.68
CA ASN A 7 9.44 36.00 12.32
C ASN A 7 8.46 36.80 11.44
N PRO A 8 7.90 37.95 11.85
CA PRO A 8 6.93 38.69 11.02
C PRO A 8 7.52 39.24 9.71
N ARG A 9 8.85 39.27 9.57
CA ARG A 9 9.52 39.70 8.34
C ARG A 9 9.18 38.74 7.17
N PRO A 10 8.80 39.25 5.98
CA PRO A 10 8.65 38.42 4.78
C PRO A 10 9.94 37.68 4.42
N LEU A 11 9.82 36.40 4.06
CA LEU A 11 10.95 35.55 3.71
C LEU A 11 11.33 35.67 2.22
N LEU A 12 10.34 35.63 1.33
CA LEU A 12 10.58 35.62 -0.12
C LEU A 12 10.91 37.03 -0.64
N PRO A 13 12.03 37.21 -1.35
CA PRO A 13 12.30 38.47 -2.03
C PRO A 13 11.24 38.78 -3.10
N LEU A 14 10.90 40.06 -3.27
CA LEU A 14 9.91 40.51 -4.26
C LEU A 14 10.25 40.09 -5.70
N ASN A 15 11.55 40.09 -6.04
CA ASN A 15 12.05 39.77 -7.38
C ASN A 15 12.82 38.43 -7.37
N PHE A 16 12.38 37.46 -6.58
CA PHE A 16 13.01 36.14 -6.55
C PHE A 16 12.76 35.37 -7.87
N THR A 17 13.83 35.08 -8.60
CA THR A 17 13.77 34.21 -9.78
C THR A 17 14.07 32.77 -9.37
N ALA A 18 13.05 31.93 -9.37
CA ALA A 18 13.18 30.51 -9.08
C ALA A 18 13.50 29.70 -10.35
N SER A 19 14.09 28.52 -10.19
CA SER A 19 14.09 27.51 -11.25
C SER A 19 12.66 27.03 -11.51
N GLU A 20 12.36 26.48 -12.69
CA GLU A 20 11.01 26.00 -13.04
C GLU A 20 10.39 25.08 -11.98
N PRO A 21 11.08 24.06 -11.43
CA PRO A 21 10.50 23.22 -10.37
C PRO A 21 10.23 23.97 -9.07
N CYS A 22 11.07 24.95 -8.71
CA CYS A 22 10.85 25.76 -7.51
C CYS A 22 9.71 26.76 -7.72
N GLN A 23 9.56 27.29 -8.93
CA GLN A 23 8.47 28.20 -9.28
C GLN A 23 7.12 27.48 -9.20
N GLU A 24 7.04 26.24 -9.69
CA GLU A 24 5.83 25.42 -9.57
C GLU A 24 5.39 25.22 -8.11
N VAL A 25 6.34 24.93 -7.22
CA VAL A 25 6.05 24.80 -5.78
C VAL A 25 5.50 26.12 -5.22
N LEU A 26 6.15 27.24 -5.51
CA LEU A 26 5.69 28.55 -5.04
C LEU A 26 4.30 28.91 -5.59
N ASP A 27 4.05 28.62 -6.87
CA ASP A 27 2.76 28.88 -7.50
C ASP A 27 1.66 28.00 -6.91
N THR A 28 1.95 26.74 -6.60
CA THR A 28 1.03 25.87 -5.85
C THR A 28 0.69 26.46 -4.49
N PHE A 29 1.67 26.95 -3.73
CA PHE A 29 1.42 27.59 -2.44
C PHE A 29 0.69 28.94 -2.54
N ARG A 30 0.81 29.66 -3.66
CA ARG A 30 0.00 30.87 -3.95
C ARG A 30 -1.46 30.49 -4.24
N VAL A 31 -1.69 29.45 -5.03
CA VAL A 31 -3.05 28.92 -5.26
C VAL A 31 -3.69 28.49 -3.94
N ILE A 32 -2.94 27.82 -3.06
CA ILE A 32 -3.42 27.48 -1.72
C ILE A 32 -3.81 28.72 -0.91
N ALA A 33 -3.01 29.79 -0.97
CA ALA A 33 -3.28 31.03 -0.25
C ALA A 33 -4.52 31.77 -0.78
N GLU A 34 -4.80 31.68 -2.07
CA GLU A 34 -5.97 32.29 -2.72
C GLU A 34 -7.24 31.42 -2.62
N THR A 35 -7.10 30.16 -2.21
CA THR A 35 -8.21 29.21 -2.13
C THR A 35 -8.88 29.29 -0.74
N PRO A 36 -10.23 29.36 -0.66
CA PRO A 36 -10.94 29.31 0.61
C PRO A 36 -10.57 28.08 1.44
N ARG A 37 -10.37 28.26 2.75
CA ARG A 37 -9.88 27.22 3.67
C ARG A 37 -10.73 25.95 3.63
N GLU A 38 -12.04 26.09 3.46
CA GLU A 38 -13.03 25.02 3.40
C GLU A 38 -12.94 24.15 2.14
N ALA A 39 -12.32 24.65 1.06
CA ALA A 39 -12.05 23.87 -0.14
C ALA A 39 -10.78 23.01 -0.02
N LEU A 40 -10.00 23.22 1.05
CA LEU A 40 -8.73 22.55 1.29
C LEU A 40 -8.86 21.46 2.38
N GLY A 41 -8.32 20.28 2.09
CA GLY A 41 -8.22 19.18 3.05
C GLY A 41 -6.98 19.30 3.93
N CYS A 42 -5.88 18.65 3.50
CA CYS A 42 -4.56 18.73 4.13
C CYS A 42 -3.48 18.79 3.04
N TYR A 43 -2.31 19.32 3.37
CA TYR A 43 -1.13 19.22 2.52
C TYR A 43 -0.36 17.95 2.86
N VAL A 44 -0.25 16.99 1.93
CA VAL A 44 0.46 15.73 2.15
C VAL A 44 1.89 15.83 1.65
N ILE A 45 2.86 15.44 2.47
CA ILE A 45 4.29 15.40 2.11
C ILE A 45 4.68 13.94 1.86
N SER A 46 4.74 13.53 0.60
CA SER A 46 5.32 12.24 0.22
C SER A 46 6.81 12.17 0.58
N MET A 47 7.29 10.97 0.92
CA MET A 47 8.69 10.72 1.31
C MET A 47 9.15 11.59 2.49
N ALA A 48 8.25 11.84 3.45
CA ALA A 48 8.60 12.55 4.68
C ALA A 48 9.43 11.64 5.59
N SER A 49 10.51 12.17 6.15
CA SER A 49 11.43 11.43 7.02
C SER A 49 11.86 12.24 8.25
N GLU A 50 11.87 13.57 8.15
CA GLU A 50 12.38 14.45 9.20
C GLU A 50 11.34 15.49 9.68
N PRO A 51 11.50 16.05 10.89
CA PRO A 51 10.71 17.20 11.35
C PRO A 51 10.83 18.42 10.42
N SER A 52 11.99 18.56 9.76
CA SER A 52 12.30 19.65 8.84
C SER A 52 11.34 19.67 7.65
N ASP A 53 10.90 18.52 7.16
CA ASP A 53 9.97 18.38 6.03
C ASP A 53 8.62 19.06 6.32
N VAL A 54 8.05 18.80 7.51
CA VAL A 54 6.78 19.39 7.96
C VAL A 54 6.93 20.90 8.18
N LEU A 55 8.03 21.33 8.81
CA LEU A 55 8.29 22.73 9.08
C LEU A 55 8.57 23.54 7.81
N ALA A 56 9.18 22.93 6.79
CA ALA A 56 9.42 23.57 5.50
C ALA A 56 8.10 23.93 4.81
N VAL A 57 7.11 23.04 4.83
CA VAL A 57 5.76 23.32 4.30
C VAL A 57 5.05 24.41 5.11
N GLN A 58 5.11 24.37 6.45
CA GLN A 58 4.55 25.46 7.27
C GLN A 58 5.19 26.81 6.94
N LEU A 59 6.50 26.83 6.67
CA LEU A 59 7.21 28.05 6.27
C LEU A 59 6.78 28.54 4.88
N LEU A 60 6.56 27.63 3.91
CA LEU A 60 6.07 27.99 2.58
C LEU A 60 4.64 28.53 2.61
N LEU A 61 3.73 27.87 3.36
CA LEU A 61 2.38 28.38 3.62
C LEU A 61 2.44 29.81 4.15
N LYS A 62 3.27 30.06 5.17
CA LYS A 62 3.47 31.41 5.69
C LYS A 62 4.00 32.37 4.63
N ALA A 63 5.05 31.98 3.92
CA ALA A 63 5.78 32.84 3.01
C ALA A 63 4.94 33.28 1.80
N THR A 64 3.93 32.49 1.41
CA THR A 64 2.97 32.84 0.35
C THR A 64 1.66 33.42 0.87
N GLY A 65 1.51 33.61 2.18
CA GLY A 65 0.29 34.17 2.79
C GLY A 65 -0.87 33.15 2.93
N GLY A 66 -0.56 31.85 2.86
CA GLY A 66 -1.53 30.78 3.04
C GLY A 66 -1.89 30.47 4.51
N PRO A 67 -2.94 29.65 4.72
CA PRO A 67 -3.43 29.28 6.04
C PRO A 67 -2.42 28.42 6.82
N LEU A 68 -1.90 28.95 7.93
CA LEU A 68 -0.97 28.23 8.81
C LEU A 68 -1.63 27.09 9.60
N ASP A 69 -2.95 27.11 9.72
CA ASP A 69 -3.79 26.08 10.33
C ASP A 69 -4.15 24.94 9.35
N LEU A 70 -3.69 25.01 8.08
CA LEU A 70 -3.84 23.90 7.14
C LEU A 70 -3.06 22.68 7.66
N PRO A 71 -3.70 21.51 7.88
CA PRO A 71 -3.00 20.33 8.35
C PRO A 71 -1.91 19.93 7.36
N VAL A 72 -0.69 19.81 7.86
CA VAL A 72 0.46 19.30 7.11
C VAL A 72 0.68 17.84 7.53
N SER A 73 0.37 16.93 6.62
CA SER A 73 0.41 15.48 6.87
C SER A 73 1.70 14.88 6.33
N PRO A 74 2.67 14.48 7.17
CA PRO A 74 3.77 13.65 6.71
C PRO A 74 3.22 12.30 6.23
N LEU A 75 3.72 11.81 5.10
CA LEU A 75 3.44 10.48 4.57
C LEU A 75 4.71 9.63 4.72
N PHE A 76 4.68 8.69 5.66
CA PHE A 76 5.76 7.74 5.91
C PHE A 76 5.55 6.51 5.03
N GLU A 77 6.49 6.25 4.10
CA GLU A 77 6.31 5.29 3.00
C GLU A 77 7.35 4.17 2.99
N THR A 78 8.49 4.31 3.64
CA THR A 78 9.50 3.24 3.75
C THR A 78 9.50 2.60 5.13
N LEU A 79 10.19 1.47 5.28
CA LEU A 79 10.32 0.80 6.57
C LEU A 79 11.03 1.70 7.59
N ASP A 80 12.12 2.34 7.16
CA ASP A 80 12.92 3.23 8.01
C ASP A 80 12.11 4.47 8.42
N ASP A 81 11.32 5.03 7.49
CA ASP A 81 10.44 6.17 7.78
C ASP A 81 9.35 5.81 8.79
N LEU A 82 8.75 4.60 8.68
CA LEU A 82 7.74 4.14 9.64
C LEU A 82 8.32 3.92 11.03
N ASP A 83 9.53 3.37 11.13
CA ASP A 83 10.22 3.16 12.40
C ASP A 83 10.71 4.50 12.99
N GLY A 84 11.06 5.48 12.16
CA GLY A 84 11.43 6.84 12.55
C GLY A 84 10.25 7.77 12.86
N ALA A 85 9.05 7.46 12.38
CA ALA A 85 7.87 8.32 12.49
C ALA A 85 7.57 8.81 13.93
N PRO A 86 7.64 7.98 14.99
CA PRO A 86 7.37 8.43 16.35
C PRO A 86 8.35 9.48 16.85
N SER A 87 9.65 9.35 16.53
CA SER A 87 10.67 10.32 16.94
C SER A 87 10.53 11.64 16.19
N THR A 88 10.19 11.58 14.90
CA THR A 88 9.87 12.76 14.09
C THR A 88 8.68 13.53 14.66
N LEU A 89 7.60 12.84 15.04
CA LEU A 89 6.45 13.49 15.67
C LEU A 89 6.78 14.02 17.06
N ASP A 90 7.50 13.28 17.88
CA ASP A 90 7.88 13.73 19.23
C ASP A 90 8.72 15.02 19.18
N ALA A 91 9.66 15.12 18.23
CA ALA A 91 10.48 16.31 18.02
C ALA A 91 9.68 17.54 17.55
N LEU A 92 8.65 17.32 16.72
CA LEU A 92 7.70 18.37 16.32
C LEU A 92 6.83 18.80 17.50
N LEU A 93 6.21 17.82 18.16
CA LEU A 93 5.25 18.05 19.23
C LEU A 93 5.90 18.57 20.50
N SER A 94 7.19 18.38 20.73
CA SER A 94 7.90 19.01 21.85
C SER A 94 7.93 20.54 21.78
N ASP A 95 7.73 21.14 20.59
CA ASP A 95 7.61 22.59 20.41
C ASP A 95 6.18 23.07 20.71
N ALA A 96 6.01 23.78 21.84
CA ALA A 96 4.71 24.33 22.22
C ALA A 96 4.12 25.25 21.15
N ALA A 97 4.94 26.06 20.48
CA ALA A 97 4.45 26.93 19.42
C ALA A 97 3.98 26.14 18.20
N PHE A 98 4.56 24.96 17.93
CA PHE A 98 4.06 24.05 16.90
C PHE A 98 2.68 23.50 17.28
N ARG A 99 2.51 22.99 18.51
CA ARG A 99 1.21 22.45 18.98
C ARG A 99 0.09 23.50 18.93
N GLU A 100 0.38 24.73 19.36
CA GLU A 100 -0.59 25.84 19.29
C GLU A 100 -0.97 26.18 17.84
N ARG A 101 0.00 26.22 16.92
CA ARG A 101 -0.27 26.47 15.49
C ARG A 101 -1.14 25.40 14.84
N THR A 102 -0.98 24.13 15.23
CA THR A 102 -1.77 23.01 14.69
C THR A 102 -3.09 22.78 15.45
N GLY A 103 -3.42 23.63 16.42
CA GLY A 103 -4.63 23.51 17.24
C GLY A 103 -4.68 22.20 18.03
N HIS A 104 -3.52 21.71 18.49
CA HIS A 104 -3.39 20.42 19.18
C HIS A 104 -3.95 19.23 18.38
N SER A 105 -3.82 19.28 17.05
CA SER A 105 -4.23 18.21 16.14
C SER A 105 -3.13 17.87 15.14
N MET A 106 -3.08 16.60 14.74
CA MET A 106 -2.18 16.11 13.70
C MET A 106 -2.91 15.14 12.78
N VAL A 107 -2.58 15.20 11.49
CA VAL A 107 -2.94 14.17 10.50
C VAL A 107 -1.64 13.52 10.07
N VAL A 108 -1.56 12.19 10.12
CA VAL A 108 -0.38 11.44 9.64
C VAL A 108 -0.84 10.42 8.63
N MET A 109 -0.19 10.40 7.46
CA MET A 109 -0.52 9.44 6.41
C MET A 109 0.42 8.24 6.46
N ILE A 110 -0.18 7.05 6.38
CA ILE A 110 0.55 5.77 6.39
C ILE A 110 0.55 5.19 4.97
N GLY A 111 1.73 5.00 4.40
CA GLY A 111 1.92 4.37 3.09
C GLY A 111 1.88 2.85 3.20
N TYR A 112 0.95 2.19 2.51
CA TYR A 112 0.86 0.73 2.52
C TYR A 112 1.66 0.08 1.38
N SER A 113 1.29 0.38 0.14
CA SER A 113 1.89 -0.24 -1.04
C SER A 113 3.38 0.08 -1.21
N ASP A 114 3.81 1.30 -0.87
CA ASP A 114 5.22 1.70 -1.01
C ASP A 114 6.10 0.98 0.01
N SER A 115 5.65 0.82 1.26
CA SER A 115 6.40 0.07 2.28
C SER A 115 6.43 -1.43 1.96
N ALA A 116 5.33 -1.97 1.44
CA ALA A 116 5.28 -3.36 0.98
C ALA A 116 6.21 -3.61 -0.22
N LYS A 117 6.34 -2.65 -1.14
CA LYS A 117 7.31 -2.73 -2.24
C LYS A 117 8.76 -2.70 -1.72
N ASP A 118 9.01 -2.00 -0.62
CA ASP A 118 10.35 -1.92 -0.01
C ASP A 118 10.76 -3.20 0.75
N ALA A 119 9.83 -3.76 1.54
CA ALA A 119 10.15 -4.76 2.55
C ALA A 119 9.31 -6.05 2.49
N GLY A 120 8.34 -6.16 1.58
CA GLY A 120 7.36 -7.23 1.56
C GLY A 120 6.14 -6.94 2.45
N MET A 121 5.00 -7.55 2.12
CA MET A 121 3.71 -7.23 2.75
C MET A 121 3.64 -7.56 4.25
N LEU A 122 4.22 -8.67 4.69
CA LEU A 122 4.15 -9.09 6.09
C LEU A 122 4.93 -8.11 6.99
N SER A 123 6.16 -7.80 6.59
CA SER A 123 7.06 -6.89 7.30
C SER A 123 6.51 -5.46 7.31
N ALA A 124 6.05 -4.96 6.16
CA ALA A 124 5.41 -3.65 6.08
C ALA A 124 4.15 -3.58 6.93
N GLY A 125 3.30 -4.62 6.90
CA GLY A 125 2.10 -4.70 7.71
C GLY A 125 2.38 -4.64 9.21
N TRP A 126 3.46 -5.26 9.67
CA TRP A 126 3.89 -5.22 11.07
C TRP A 126 4.49 -3.87 11.46
N ALA A 127 5.35 -3.29 10.62
CA ALA A 127 5.91 -1.95 10.84
C ALA A 127 4.80 -0.90 10.95
N GLN A 128 3.78 -0.96 10.09
CA GLN A 128 2.61 -0.08 10.16
C GLN A 128 1.83 -0.22 11.46
N TYR A 129 1.69 -1.43 12.00
CA TYR A 129 1.00 -1.64 13.26
C TYR A 129 1.78 -1.00 14.42
N ARG A 130 3.09 -1.28 14.51
CA ARG A 130 3.98 -0.68 15.51
C ARG A 130 4.02 0.84 15.41
N ALA A 131 4.17 1.38 14.21
CA ALA A 131 4.23 2.82 13.97
C ALA A 131 2.93 3.50 14.42
N GLN A 132 1.76 2.97 14.04
CA GLN A 132 0.48 3.54 14.46
C GLN A 132 0.31 3.54 15.99
N GLU A 133 0.64 2.44 16.66
CA GLU A 133 0.60 2.35 18.13
C GLU A 133 1.54 3.37 18.78
N ALA A 134 2.78 3.50 18.28
CA ALA A 134 3.74 4.46 18.79
C ALA A 134 3.34 5.93 18.53
N LEU A 135 2.79 6.25 17.35
CA LEU A 135 2.30 7.59 17.02
C LEU A 135 1.13 7.99 17.90
N LEU A 136 0.19 7.07 18.17
CA LEU A 136 -0.92 7.30 19.11
C LEU A 136 -0.38 7.64 20.51
N ASN A 137 0.59 6.86 21.01
CA ASN A 137 1.20 7.09 22.32
C ASN A 137 1.93 8.45 22.40
N VAL A 138 2.72 8.80 21.37
CA VAL A 138 3.43 10.09 21.31
C VAL A 138 2.44 11.26 21.27
N CYS A 139 1.41 11.19 20.42
CA CYS A 139 0.40 12.24 20.37
C CYS A 139 -0.34 12.37 21.70
N GLN A 140 -0.70 11.26 22.34
CA GLN A 140 -1.35 11.25 23.65
C GLN A 140 -0.48 11.89 24.73
N SER A 141 0.83 11.60 24.78
CA SER A 141 1.73 12.19 25.79
C SER A 141 1.89 13.71 25.64
N HIS A 142 1.67 14.24 24.45
CA HIS A 142 1.70 15.69 24.17
C HIS A 142 0.32 16.36 24.19
N GLY A 143 -0.76 15.62 24.51
CA GLY A 143 -2.13 16.14 24.53
C GLY A 143 -2.66 16.52 23.14
N VAL A 144 -2.17 15.86 22.09
CA VAL A 144 -2.48 16.15 20.69
C VAL A 144 -3.39 15.06 20.12
N SER A 145 -4.45 15.45 19.43
CA SER A 145 -5.36 14.52 18.75
C SER A 145 -4.74 14.05 17.43
N LEU A 146 -4.67 12.73 17.22
CA LEU A 146 -4.12 12.13 16.00
C LEU A 146 -5.20 11.54 15.10
N GLN A 147 -5.29 12.00 13.86
CA GLN A 147 -6.04 11.33 12.79
C GLN A 147 -5.08 10.59 11.86
N LEU A 148 -5.25 9.28 11.78
CA LEU A 148 -4.51 8.45 10.82
C LEU A 148 -5.17 8.53 9.44
N PHE A 149 -4.38 8.84 8.42
CA PHE A 149 -4.78 8.86 7.02
C PHE A 149 -4.22 7.61 6.31
N HIS A 150 -5.11 6.67 6.00
CA HIS A 150 -4.73 5.42 5.36
C HIS A 150 -4.57 5.58 3.84
N GLY A 151 -3.36 5.28 3.34
CA GLY A 151 -3.04 5.25 1.91
C GLY A 151 -3.65 4.06 1.14
N ARG A 152 -3.30 3.94 -0.15
CA ARG A 152 -3.76 2.85 -1.04
C ARG A 152 -3.08 1.51 -0.71
N GLY A 153 -3.75 0.39 -0.99
CA GLY A 153 -3.20 -0.98 -0.90
C GLY A 153 -3.30 -1.67 0.46
N GLY A 154 -3.76 -0.97 1.50
CA GLY A 154 -4.04 -1.61 2.78
C GLY A 154 -5.24 -2.58 2.72
N THR A 155 -5.33 -3.49 3.70
CA THR A 155 -6.52 -4.34 3.92
C THR A 155 -7.82 -3.51 4.06
N ILE A 156 -7.71 -2.26 4.52
CA ILE A 156 -8.80 -1.28 4.63
C ILE A 156 -9.37 -0.90 3.25
N GLY A 157 -8.53 -0.83 2.21
CA GLY A 157 -8.94 -0.39 0.87
C GLY A 157 -9.89 -1.35 0.13
N ARG A 158 -10.11 -2.55 0.64
CA ARG A 158 -10.75 -3.68 -0.07
C ARG A 158 -12.27 -3.58 -0.22
N GLY A 159 -12.94 -2.77 0.63
CA GLY A 159 -14.40 -2.64 0.66
C GLY A 159 -15.12 -3.86 1.25
N GLY A 160 -16.40 -3.67 1.62
CA GLY A 160 -17.24 -4.74 2.17
C GLY A 160 -16.81 -5.24 3.56
N ALA A 161 -17.17 -6.49 3.88
CA ALA A 161 -16.80 -7.14 5.15
C ALA A 161 -15.29 -7.19 5.42
N PRO A 162 -14.41 -7.41 4.41
CA PRO A 162 -12.96 -7.34 4.62
C PRO A 162 -12.46 -5.97 5.09
N ALA A 163 -13.06 -4.87 4.63
CA ALA A 163 -12.68 -3.53 5.09
C ALA A 163 -13.15 -3.25 6.52
N HIS A 164 -14.33 -3.74 6.90
CA HIS A 164 -14.83 -3.65 8.28
C HIS A 164 -13.88 -4.37 9.26
N GLN A 165 -13.50 -5.60 8.96
CA GLN A 165 -12.54 -6.36 9.77
C GLN A 165 -11.16 -5.71 9.80
N ALA A 166 -10.69 -5.14 8.69
CA ALA A 166 -9.41 -4.45 8.62
C ALA A 166 -9.36 -3.17 9.47
N LEU A 167 -10.47 -2.47 9.61
CA LEU A 167 -10.59 -1.32 10.50
C LEU A 167 -10.58 -1.76 11.97
N LEU A 168 -11.27 -2.86 12.30
CA LEU A 168 -11.28 -3.45 13.64
C LEU A 168 -9.97 -4.13 14.03
N SER A 169 -9.05 -4.29 13.10
CA SER A 169 -7.73 -4.90 13.33
C SER A 169 -6.61 -3.89 13.52
N GLN A 170 -6.90 -2.59 13.40
CA GLN A 170 -5.94 -1.52 13.71
C GLN A 170 -5.64 -1.48 15.23
N PRO A 171 -4.53 -0.85 15.65
CA PRO A 171 -4.24 -0.65 17.07
C PRO A 171 -5.40 0.07 17.82
N PRO A 172 -5.64 -0.24 19.10
CA PRO A 172 -6.60 0.50 19.92
C PRO A 172 -6.36 2.01 19.86
N GLY A 173 -7.43 2.80 19.75
CA GLY A 173 -7.37 4.27 19.64
C GLY A 173 -7.20 4.82 18.22
N SER A 174 -6.89 3.98 17.22
CA SER A 174 -6.61 4.43 15.84
C SER A 174 -7.78 5.13 15.14
N LEU A 175 -9.02 4.94 15.60
CA LEU A 175 -10.25 5.47 15.01
C LEU A 175 -10.92 6.55 15.87
N GLU A 176 -10.28 7.00 16.96
CA GLU A 176 -10.84 8.02 17.87
C GLU A 176 -11.12 9.34 17.15
N GLN A 177 -10.22 9.74 16.24
CA GLN A 177 -10.36 10.96 15.41
C GLN A 177 -11.00 10.67 14.04
N GLY A 178 -11.79 9.60 13.96
CA GLY A 178 -12.51 9.18 12.76
C GLY A 178 -11.65 8.45 11.73
N LEU A 179 -12.29 8.08 10.62
CA LEU A 179 -11.65 7.38 9.52
C LEU A 179 -11.31 8.34 8.39
N ARG A 180 -10.03 8.38 8.00
CA ARG A 180 -9.59 8.98 6.75
C ARG A 180 -8.88 7.93 5.91
N VAL A 181 -9.43 7.59 4.75
CA VAL A 181 -8.90 6.55 3.87
C VAL A 181 -8.92 6.99 2.41
N THR A 182 -7.87 6.64 1.67
CA THR A 182 -7.84 6.82 0.22
C THR A 182 -8.69 5.75 -0.46
N GLU A 183 -9.80 6.15 -1.09
CA GLU A 183 -10.55 5.25 -1.95
C GLU A 183 -9.85 5.05 -3.30
N GLN A 184 -9.55 3.79 -3.63
CA GLN A 184 -8.89 3.46 -4.88
C GLN A 184 -9.85 3.65 -6.06
N GLY A 185 -9.39 4.29 -7.15
CA GLY A 185 -10.20 4.58 -8.33
C GLY A 185 -10.87 3.33 -8.93
N GLU A 186 -10.14 2.22 -9.01
CA GLU A 186 -10.62 0.92 -9.46
C GLU A 186 -11.71 0.30 -8.57
N MET A 187 -11.84 0.78 -7.32
CA MET A 187 -12.84 0.31 -6.36
C MET A 187 -14.07 1.22 -6.25
N ILE A 188 -14.05 2.43 -6.83
CA ILE A 188 -15.17 3.38 -6.73
C ILE A 188 -16.46 2.77 -7.25
N ARG A 189 -16.43 2.10 -8.41
CA ARG A 189 -17.62 1.48 -9.00
C ARG A 189 -18.25 0.42 -8.07
N VAL A 190 -17.43 -0.37 -7.38
CA VAL A 190 -17.93 -1.47 -6.53
C VAL A 190 -18.32 -1.03 -5.13
N LYS A 191 -17.78 0.10 -4.64
CA LYS A 191 -18.13 0.65 -3.32
C LYS A 191 -19.23 1.70 -3.38
N LEU A 192 -19.16 2.59 -4.36
CA LEU A 192 -19.97 3.82 -4.42
C LEU A 192 -20.76 3.95 -5.72
N GLY A 193 -20.60 3.03 -6.69
CA GLY A 193 -21.20 3.15 -8.02
C GLY A 193 -22.72 3.01 -8.07
N LEU A 194 -23.35 2.45 -7.03
CA LEU A 194 -24.80 2.36 -6.89
C LEU A 194 -25.20 2.78 -5.47
N LYS A 195 -26.38 3.40 -5.33
CA LYS A 195 -26.89 3.87 -4.03
C LYS A 195 -26.89 2.76 -2.96
N PRO A 196 -27.36 1.52 -3.21
CA PRO A 196 -27.30 0.45 -2.21
C PRO A 196 -25.86 0.08 -1.81
N LEU A 197 -24.91 0.10 -2.76
CA LEU A 197 -23.49 -0.17 -2.47
C LEU A 197 -22.89 0.93 -1.61
N ALA A 198 -23.20 2.20 -1.91
CA ALA A 198 -22.73 3.34 -1.15
C ALA A 198 -23.26 3.32 0.30
N ILE A 199 -24.55 3.03 0.49
CA ILE A 199 -25.16 2.88 1.82
C ILE A 199 -24.47 1.75 2.59
N ASN A 200 -24.26 0.58 1.95
CA ASN A 200 -23.57 -0.53 2.59
C ASN A 200 -22.13 -0.15 2.98
N THR A 201 -21.35 0.44 2.06
CA THR A 201 -19.96 0.84 2.32
C THR A 201 -19.86 1.82 3.49
N LEU A 202 -20.66 2.88 3.48
CA LEU A 202 -20.68 3.88 4.56
C LEU A 202 -21.19 3.30 5.88
N GLY A 203 -22.17 2.39 5.83
CA GLY A 203 -22.65 1.65 6.99
C GLY A 203 -21.57 0.76 7.61
N GLN A 204 -20.77 0.06 6.79
CA GLN A 204 -19.64 -0.73 7.25
C GLN A 204 -18.56 0.16 7.91
N TYR A 205 -18.20 1.28 7.30
CA TYR A 205 -17.25 2.22 7.92
C TYR A 205 -17.77 2.77 9.25
N THR A 206 -19.02 3.21 9.30
CA THR A 206 -19.65 3.72 10.53
C THR A 206 -19.66 2.66 11.62
N SER A 207 -20.06 1.43 11.30
CA SER A 207 -20.06 0.29 12.23
C SER A 207 -18.67 -0.01 12.77
N ALA A 208 -17.65 -0.04 11.89
CA ALA A 208 -16.29 -0.32 12.28
C ALA A 208 -15.70 0.77 13.19
N ILE A 209 -15.97 2.04 12.91
CA ILE A 209 -15.53 3.17 13.76
C ILE A 209 -16.17 3.06 15.15
N LEU A 210 -17.49 2.90 15.21
CA LEU A 210 -18.21 2.79 16.49
C LEU A 210 -17.72 1.60 17.30
N ARG A 211 -17.60 0.43 16.67
CA ARG A 211 -17.16 -0.80 17.35
C ARG A 211 -15.68 -0.73 17.74
N GLY A 212 -14.81 -0.17 16.89
CA GLY A 212 -13.38 0.00 17.18
C GLY A 212 -13.14 0.92 18.37
N ASN A 213 -13.98 1.95 18.56
CA ASN A 213 -13.86 2.88 19.67
C ASN A 213 -14.53 2.38 20.96
N LEU A 214 -15.62 1.60 20.87
CA LEU A 214 -16.33 1.10 22.06
C LEU A 214 -15.81 -0.26 22.57
N THR A 215 -15.37 -1.12 21.65
CA THR A 215 -14.87 -2.47 21.92
C THR A 215 -13.58 -2.67 21.14
N PRO A 216 -12.48 -2.00 21.55
CA PRO A 216 -11.22 -2.06 20.83
C PRO A 216 -10.66 -3.49 20.78
N PRO A 217 -9.83 -3.81 19.77
CA PRO A 217 -9.16 -5.11 19.71
C PRO A 217 -8.23 -5.30 20.92
N PRO A 218 -7.92 -6.56 21.29
CA PRO A 218 -7.00 -6.83 22.38
C PRO A 218 -5.60 -6.32 22.06
N VAL A 219 -4.90 -5.83 23.08
CA VAL A 219 -3.47 -5.54 23.00
C VAL A 219 -2.72 -6.87 22.82
N PRO A 220 -1.82 -7.00 21.83
CA PRO A 220 -1.12 -8.26 21.60
C PRO A 220 -0.14 -8.58 22.71
N LYS A 221 -0.06 -9.88 23.04
CA LYS A 221 0.86 -10.41 24.05
C LYS A 221 2.32 -10.20 23.66
N PRO A 222 3.27 -10.05 24.61
CA PRO A 222 4.69 -9.88 24.31
C PRO A 222 5.25 -10.97 23.37
N GLU A 223 4.91 -12.23 23.61
CA GLU A 223 5.34 -13.37 22.81
C GLU A 223 4.80 -13.33 21.36
N TRP A 224 3.63 -12.71 21.13
CA TRP A 224 3.10 -12.51 19.77
C TRP A 224 3.88 -11.42 19.04
N ARG A 225 4.33 -10.38 19.76
CA ARG A 225 5.17 -9.31 19.20
C ARG A 225 6.55 -9.84 18.84
N GLU A 226 7.14 -10.65 19.70
CA GLU A 226 8.42 -11.33 19.44
C GLU A 226 8.34 -12.20 18.17
N LEU A 227 7.33 -13.07 18.09
CA LEU A 227 7.15 -13.89 16.89
C LEU A 227 6.88 -13.04 15.63
N MET A 228 6.11 -11.95 15.73
CA MET A 228 5.93 -11.04 14.60
C MET A 228 7.21 -10.32 14.18
N ASN A 229 8.11 -9.99 15.10
CA ASN A 229 9.42 -9.44 14.77
C ASN A 229 10.24 -10.44 13.95
N GLU A 230 10.30 -11.70 14.40
CA GLU A 230 11.01 -12.78 13.70
C GLU A 230 10.41 -13.03 12.30
N LEU A 231 9.08 -13.12 12.20
CA LEU A 231 8.37 -13.29 10.94
C LEU A 231 8.62 -12.13 9.97
N ALA A 232 8.61 -10.89 10.48
CA ALA A 232 8.84 -9.70 9.67
C ALA A 232 10.29 -9.62 9.17
N GLU A 233 11.27 -9.96 10.00
CA GLU A 233 12.69 -9.97 9.61
C GLU A 233 12.96 -11.03 8.53
N GLN A 234 12.48 -12.26 8.75
CA GLN A 234 12.63 -13.35 7.78
C GLN A 234 11.92 -13.03 6.46
N ALA A 235 10.67 -12.56 6.52
CA ALA A 235 9.91 -12.23 5.31
C ALA A 235 10.58 -11.10 4.51
N CYS A 236 11.16 -10.11 5.19
CA CYS A 236 11.88 -9.01 4.54
C CYS A 236 13.15 -9.50 3.85
N THR A 237 13.92 -10.35 4.54
CA THR A 237 15.14 -10.97 4.02
C THR A 237 14.82 -11.79 2.77
N ASP A 238 13.81 -12.65 2.84
CA ASP A 238 13.37 -13.47 1.72
C ASP A 238 12.92 -12.59 0.55
N TYR A 239 12.02 -11.63 0.79
CA TYR A 239 11.54 -10.71 -0.24
C TYR A 239 12.69 -9.98 -0.94
N ARG A 240 13.62 -9.39 -0.17
CA ARG A 240 14.76 -8.63 -0.72
C ARG A 240 15.76 -9.54 -1.43
N SER A 241 15.92 -10.80 -1.01
CA SER A 241 16.78 -11.77 -1.72
C SER A 241 16.33 -12.00 -3.17
N TRP A 242 15.02 -12.05 -3.40
CA TRP A 242 14.44 -12.14 -4.75
C TRP A 242 14.51 -10.82 -5.49
N VAL A 243 13.97 -9.76 -4.89
CA VAL A 243 13.69 -8.50 -5.59
C VAL A 243 14.94 -7.64 -5.80
N ARG A 244 15.90 -7.70 -4.85
CA ARG A 244 17.15 -6.92 -4.88
C ARG A 244 18.38 -7.79 -5.06
N GLY A 245 18.40 -8.97 -4.42
CA GLY A 245 19.56 -9.85 -4.40
C GLY A 245 19.76 -10.65 -5.68
N ASN A 246 18.68 -10.94 -6.42
CA ASN A 246 18.76 -11.73 -7.64
C ASN A 246 19.03 -10.84 -8.88
N PRO A 247 20.18 -10.99 -9.55
CA PRO A 247 20.57 -10.12 -10.67
C PRO A 247 19.63 -10.25 -11.88
N ASN A 248 18.96 -11.39 -12.03
CA ASN A 248 18.08 -11.69 -13.16
C ASN A 248 16.64 -11.20 -12.93
N PHE A 249 16.30 -10.74 -11.73
CA PHE A 249 14.91 -10.44 -11.36
C PHE A 249 14.31 -9.28 -12.17
N VAL A 250 15.05 -8.19 -12.35
CA VAL A 250 14.55 -7.02 -13.10
C VAL A 250 14.30 -7.35 -14.57
N GLU A 251 15.19 -8.16 -15.16
CA GLU A 251 15.04 -8.60 -16.54
C GLU A 251 13.84 -9.55 -16.68
N TYR A 252 13.73 -10.54 -15.80
CA TYR A 252 12.57 -11.44 -15.76
C TYR A 252 11.26 -10.67 -15.58
N PHE A 253 11.21 -9.72 -14.64
CA PHE A 253 10.03 -8.90 -14.39
C PHE A 253 9.53 -8.17 -15.64
N ARG A 254 10.44 -7.56 -16.42
CA ARG A 254 10.10 -6.85 -17.66
C ARG A 254 9.59 -7.80 -18.76
N GLN A 255 10.07 -9.04 -18.77
CA GLN A 255 9.65 -10.05 -19.76
C GLN A 255 8.32 -10.73 -19.36
N ALA A 256 8.18 -11.14 -18.10
CA ALA A 256 7.05 -11.89 -17.58
C ALA A 256 5.80 -11.04 -17.30
N THR A 257 5.91 -9.72 -17.35
CA THR A 257 4.81 -8.78 -17.07
C THR A 257 4.70 -7.71 -18.16
N PRO A 258 3.54 -7.02 -18.27
CA PRO A 258 3.39 -5.90 -19.19
C PRO A 258 3.97 -4.57 -18.66
N GLU A 259 4.89 -4.56 -17.67
CA GLU A 259 5.41 -3.32 -17.09
C GLU A 259 5.97 -2.33 -18.11
N PRO A 260 6.79 -2.74 -19.10
CA PRO A 260 7.30 -1.82 -20.11
C PRO A 260 6.17 -1.13 -20.88
N GLU A 261 5.12 -1.89 -21.20
CA GLU A 261 3.97 -1.40 -21.94
C GLU A 261 3.06 -0.52 -21.06
N LEU A 262 2.96 -0.73 -19.75
CA LEU A 262 2.16 0.14 -18.87
C LEU A 262 2.59 1.61 -18.92
N ALA A 263 3.87 1.89 -19.19
CA ALA A 263 4.38 3.24 -19.29
C ALA A 263 4.01 3.96 -20.60
N SER A 264 3.80 3.21 -21.68
CA SER A 264 3.42 3.76 -22.99
C SER A 264 1.91 3.91 -23.15
N LEU A 265 1.12 3.26 -22.30
CA LEU A 265 -0.33 3.35 -22.36
C LEU A 265 -0.87 4.59 -21.64
N PRO A 266 -1.89 5.27 -22.20
CA PRO A 266 -2.54 6.43 -21.57
C PRO A 266 -3.50 6.00 -20.44
N LEU A 267 -3.05 5.11 -19.55
CA LEU A 267 -3.83 4.56 -18.44
C LEU A 267 -3.75 5.43 -17.18
N GLY A 268 -2.75 6.31 -17.07
CA GLY A 268 -2.58 7.21 -15.93
C GLY A 268 -1.96 8.54 -16.32
N SER A 269 -2.30 9.60 -15.58
CA SER A 269 -1.75 10.95 -15.78
C SER A 269 -0.31 11.12 -15.28
N ARG A 270 0.27 10.09 -14.64
CA ARG A 270 1.58 10.14 -13.98
C ARG A 270 2.55 9.15 -14.64
N PRO A 271 3.85 9.52 -14.80
CA PRO A 271 4.86 8.60 -15.31
C PRO A 271 5.08 7.42 -14.35
N ALA A 272 5.30 6.24 -14.91
CA ALA A 272 5.46 4.99 -14.15
C ALA A 272 6.69 4.97 -13.22
N ARG A 273 7.73 5.74 -13.55
CA ARG A 273 9.00 5.81 -12.81
C ARG A 273 9.28 7.23 -12.32
N ARG A 274 10.08 7.33 -11.25
CA ARG A 274 10.59 8.62 -10.73
C ARG A 274 11.83 9.10 -11.52
N ARG A 275 12.63 8.18 -12.07
CA ARG A 275 13.81 8.45 -12.93
C ARG A 275 13.92 7.39 -14.04
N THR A 276 14.46 7.76 -15.19
CA THR A 276 14.74 6.84 -16.31
C THR A 276 15.98 5.99 -16.03
N GLY A 277 15.94 4.68 -16.32
CA GLY A 277 17.12 3.79 -16.27
C GLY A 277 17.43 3.07 -14.94
N GLY A 278 16.57 3.12 -13.92
CA GLY A 278 16.82 2.45 -12.62
C GLY A 278 16.19 1.06 -12.44
N GLY A 279 16.44 0.44 -11.29
CA GLY A 279 15.83 -0.81 -10.83
C GLY A 279 14.43 -0.61 -10.22
N ILE A 280 13.98 -1.55 -9.39
CA ILE A 280 12.63 -1.58 -8.79
C ILE A 280 12.42 -0.44 -7.79
N GLU A 281 13.49 0.06 -7.19
CA GLU A 281 13.50 1.24 -6.33
C GLU A 281 12.97 2.49 -7.07
N THR A 282 13.19 2.60 -8.38
CA THR A 282 12.70 3.72 -9.19
C THR A 282 11.26 3.57 -9.68
N LEU A 283 10.71 2.36 -9.58
CA LEU A 283 9.34 2.04 -9.97
C LEU A 283 8.36 2.45 -8.86
N ARG A 284 7.27 3.11 -9.24
CA ARG A 284 6.19 3.45 -8.30
C ARG A 284 5.41 2.19 -7.88
N ALA A 285 4.77 2.23 -6.70
CA ALA A 285 4.00 1.09 -6.19
C ALA A 285 2.84 0.64 -7.10
N ILE A 286 2.16 1.58 -7.78
CA ILE A 286 1.02 1.25 -8.67
C ILE A 286 1.48 0.38 -9.86
N PRO A 287 2.44 0.81 -10.72
CA PRO A 287 2.97 -0.06 -11.77
C PRO A 287 3.51 -1.40 -11.26
N TRP A 288 4.13 -1.42 -10.09
CA TRP A 288 4.64 -2.66 -9.47
C TRP A 288 3.52 -3.68 -9.22
N ILE A 289 2.49 -3.30 -8.47
CA ILE A 289 1.35 -4.19 -8.16
C ILE A 289 0.58 -4.54 -9.42
N PHE A 290 0.36 -3.55 -10.28
CA PHE A 290 -0.48 -3.71 -11.47
C PHE A 290 0.16 -4.68 -12.47
N ALA A 291 1.46 -4.58 -12.74
CA ALA A 291 2.16 -5.47 -13.66
C ALA A 291 2.05 -6.96 -13.25
N TRP A 292 2.26 -7.28 -11.98
CA TRP A 292 2.14 -8.66 -11.47
C TRP A 292 0.70 -9.16 -11.35
N SER A 293 -0.26 -8.23 -11.21
CA SER A 293 -1.69 -8.58 -11.24
C SER A 293 -2.13 -9.02 -12.63
N GLN A 294 -1.54 -8.42 -13.68
CA GLN A 294 -1.82 -8.77 -15.07
C GLN A 294 -1.32 -10.19 -15.39
N SER A 295 -0.10 -10.55 -14.97
CA SER A 295 0.49 -11.87 -15.20
C SER A 295 0.02 -12.97 -14.23
N ARG A 296 -0.97 -12.67 -13.38
CA ARG A 296 -1.64 -13.59 -12.44
C ARG A 296 -0.74 -14.23 -11.38
N LEU A 297 0.50 -13.77 -11.21
CA LEU A 297 1.36 -14.22 -10.11
C LEU A 297 1.09 -13.44 -8.82
N VAL A 298 0.67 -12.18 -8.95
CA VAL A 298 0.35 -11.28 -7.81
C VAL A 298 1.50 -11.21 -6.78
N LEU A 299 2.73 -11.36 -7.27
CA LEU A 299 3.96 -11.50 -6.49
C LEU A 299 4.12 -10.50 -5.33
N PRO A 300 3.86 -9.19 -5.51
CA PRO A 300 4.07 -8.19 -4.46
C PRO A 300 3.25 -8.43 -3.20
N ALA A 301 2.13 -9.15 -3.31
CA ALA A 301 1.17 -9.27 -2.24
C ALA A 301 1.45 -10.45 -1.29
N TRP A 302 2.37 -11.35 -1.65
CA TRP A 302 2.63 -12.56 -0.86
C TRP A 302 4.11 -12.93 -0.68
N LEU A 303 5.01 -12.46 -1.55
CA LEU A 303 6.41 -12.87 -1.53
C LEU A 303 7.06 -12.61 -0.16
N GLY A 304 7.70 -13.65 0.39
CA GLY A 304 8.37 -13.66 1.70
C GLY A 304 7.46 -14.00 2.87
N ALA A 305 6.14 -13.82 2.77
CA ALA A 305 5.23 -14.06 3.89
C ALA A 305 5.04 -15.56 4.18
N GLY A 306 4.77 -16.36 3.15
CA GLY A 306 4.52 -17.80 3.33
C GLY A 306 5.77 -18.57 3.75
N SER A 307 6.95 -18.19 3.24
CA SER A 307 8.23 -18.78 3.65
C SER A 307 8.55 -18.51 5.12
N ALA A 308 8.33 -17.28 5.61
CA ALA A 308 8.49 -16.94 7.02
C ALA A 308 7.52 -17.73 7.92
N LEU A 309 6.25 -17.84 7.52
CA LEU A 309 5.25 -18.66 8.23
C LEU A 309 5.65 -20.14 8.27
N ALA A 310 6.12 -20.69 7.15
CA ALA A 310 6.58 -22.07 7.07
C ALA A 310 7.79 -22.34 7.98
N ALA A 311 8.74 -21.40 8.04
CA ALA A 311 9.90 -21.49 8.92
C ALA A 311 9.49 -21.48 10.40
N ALA A 312 8.53 -20.63 10.79
CA ALA A 312 8.00 -20.59 12.14
C ALA A 312 7.28 -21.91 12.51
N VAL A 313 6.46 -22.47 11.61
CA VAL A 313 5.82 -23.78 11.80
C VAL A 313 6.87 -24.88 12.01
N LYS A 314 7.91 -24.92 11.18
CA LYS A 314 9.02 -25.89 11.31
C LYS A 314 9.76 -25.76 12.64
N SER A 315 9.80 -24.55 13.21
CA SER A 315 10.42 -24.26 14.50
C SER A 315 9.49 -24.51 15.70
N GLY A 316 8.33 -25.14 15.49
CA GLY A 316 7.40 -25.52 16.54
C GLY A 316 6.40 -24.43 16.94
N GLN A 317 6.28 -23.34 16.18
CA GLN A 317 5.40 -22.22 16.52
C GLN A 317 3.95 -22.37 16.01
N LEU A 318 3.54 -23.53 15.49
CA LEU A 318 2.23 -23.72 14.87
C LEU A 318 1.07 -23.36 15.83
N ASP A 319 1.12 -23.84 17.08
CA ASP A 319 0.07 -23.57 18.07
C ASP A 319 -0.02 -22.08 18.39
N ARG A 320 1.13 -21.39 18.44
CA ARG A 320 1.18 -19.94 18.66
C ARG A 320 0.59 -19.17 17.48
N LEU A 321 0.90 -19.57 16.23
CA LEU A 321 0.32 -18.95 15.03
C LEU A 321 -1.20 -19.13 15.00
N ARG A 322 -1.69 -20.32 15.38
CA ARG A 322 -3.14 -20.60 15.49
C ARG A 322 -3.80 -19.77 16.61
N GLU A 323 -3.14 -19.64 17.76
CA GLU A 323 -3.59 -18.76 18.84
C GLU A 323 -3.70 -17.30 18.39
N MET A 324 -2.67 -16.77 17.70
CA MET A 324 -2.68 -15.42 17.15
C MET A 324 -3.79 -15.24 16.11
N ARG A 325 -4.03 -16.24 15.25
CA ARG A 325 -5.11 -16.22 14.26
C ARG A 325 -6.48 -16.10 14.96
N ASP A 326 -6.68 -16.81 16.06
CA ASP A 326 -7.99 -16.86 16.73
C ASP A 326 -8.23 -15.67 17.65
N GLN A 327 -7.18 -15.11 18.26
CA GLN A 327 -7.29 -14.12 19.32
C GLN A 327 -6.79 -12.73 18.93
N TRP A 328 -6.08 -12.58 17.81
CA TRP A 328 -5.53 -11.30 17.38
C TRP A 328 -6.03 -10.86 16.01
N PRO A 329 -7.00 -9.92 15.95
CA PRO A 329 -7.62 -9.49 14.69
C PRO A 329 -6.64 -8.99 13.64
N PHE A 330 -5.52 -8.36 14.05
CA PHE A 330 -4.45 -7.93 13.15
C PHE A 330 -3.88 -9.12 12.36
N PHE A 331 -3.45 -10.16 13.08
CA PHE A 331 -2.84 -11.33 12.45
C PHE A 331 -3.85 -12.10 11.61
N ALA A 332 -5.07 -12.30 12.12
CA ALA A 332 -6.17 -12.90 11.37
C ALA A 332 -6.44 -12.18 10.03
N SER A 333 -6.47 -10.85 10.05
CA SER A 333 -6.67 -10.02 8.86
C SER A 333 -5.52 -10.15 7.85
N ARG A 334 -4.27 -10.35 8.31
CA ARG A 334 -3.11 -10.59 7.43
C ARG A 334 -3.17 -11.96 6.77
N LEU A 335 -3.54 -13.01 7.51
CA LEU A 335 -3.72 -14.34 6.94
C LEU A 335 -4.87 -14.39 5.95
N SER A 336 -6.03 -13.81 6.30
CA SER A 336 -7.18 -13.68 5.39
C SER A 336 -6.81 -12.92 4.11
N MET A 337 -5.91 -11.94 4.22
CA MET A 337 -5.40 -11.24 3.06
C MET A 337 -4.59 -12.13 2.13
N LEU A 338 -3.67 -12.93 2.68
CA LEU A 338 -2.87 -13.87 1.90
C LEU A 338 -3.76 -14.93 1.25
N ASP A 339 -4.72 -15.46 1.98
CA ASP A 339 -5.70 -16.45 1.52
C ASP A 339 -6.43 -15.98 0.25
N MET A 340 -6.95 -14.74 0.27
CA MET A 340 -7.61 -14.13 -0.88
C MET A 340 -6.66 -13.87 -2.06
N VAL A 341 -5.43 -13.43 -1.79
CA VAL A 341 -4.42 -13.18 -2.84
C VAL A 341 -4.06 -14.50 -3.54
N TYR A 342 -3.84 -15.56 -2.78
CA TYR A 342 -3.57 -16.89 -3.31
C TYR A 342 -4.74 -17.41 -4.17
N ALA A 343 -5.99 -17.18 -3.76
CA ALA A 343 -7.16 -17.57 -4.54
C ALA A 343 -7.29 -16.81 -5.89
N LYS A 344 -6.64 -15.65 -6.03
CA LYS A 344 -6.61 -14.87 -7.28
C LYS A 344 -5.44 -15.21 -8.19
N SER A 345 -4.37 -15.76 -7.63
CA SER A 345 -3.20 -16.18 -8.39
C SER A 345 -3.51 -17.39 -9.28
N ASP A 346 -2.89 -17.44 -10.45
CA ASP A 346 -3.08 -18.52 -11.41
C ASP A 346 -1.73 -18.96 -11.97
N LEU A 347 -1.24 -20.11 -11.50
CA LEU A 347 0.06 -20.66 -11.87
C LEU A 347 0.11 -21.08 -13.34
N VAL A 348 -1.01 -21.51 -13.91
CA VAL A 348 -1.12 -22.00 -15.29
C VAL A 348 -1.07 -20.82 -16.25
N ILE A 349 -1.89 -19.79 -16.00
CA ILE A 349 -1.82 -18.57 -16.81
C ILE A 349 -0.43 -17.94 -16.69
N ASN A 350 0.14 -17.87 -15.49
CA ASN A 350 1.48 -17.32 -15.31
C ASN A 350 2.57 -18.13 -16.06
N SER A 351 2.49 -19.46 -16.11
CA SER A 351 3.44 -20.27 -16.89
C SER A 351 3.34 -20.00 -18.39
N LEU A 352 2.14 -19.72 -18.91
CA LEU A 352 1.94 -19.37 -20.32
C LEU A 352 2.56 -18.00 -20.70
N TYR A 353 2.57 -17.02 -19.77
CA TYR A 353 3.34 -15.78 -19.95
C TYR A 353 4.84 -16.10 -20.08
N ASP A 354 5.39 -16.93 -19.19
CA ASP A 354 6.80 -17.32 -19.23
C ASP A 354 7.16 -18.08 -20.51
N GLU A 355 6.35 -19.07 -20.89
CA GLU A 355 6.60 -19.91 -22.08
C GLU A 355 6.68 -19.08 -23.36
N THR A 356 5.86 -18.03 -23.45
CA THR A 356 5.72 -17.22 -24.67
C THR A 356 6.64 -15.99 -24.68
N LEU A 357 6.86 -15.35 -23.53
CA LEU A 357 7.47 -14.01 -23.46
C LEU A 357 8.86 -14.00 -22.83
N VAL A 358 9.22 -15.04 -22.07
CA VAL A 358 10.44 -15.07 -21.26
C VAL A 358 11.52 -15.92 -21.93
N GLN A 359 12.75 -15.42 -21.94
CA GLN A 359 13.91 -16.13 -22.46
C GLN A 359 14.23 -17.39 -21.65
N GLU A 360 14.76 -18.41 -22.31
CA GLU A 360 14.95 -19.75 -21.73
C GLU A 360 15.80 -19.75 -20.44
N ASN A 361 16.85 -18.93 -20.38
CA ASN A 361 17.71 -18.79 -19.20
C ASN A 361 17.01 -18.16 -17.98
N LEU A 362 15.87 -17.48 -18.17
CA LEU A 362 15.11 -16.83 -17.10
C LEU A 362 13.89 -17.64 -16.65
N LYS A 363 13.47 -18.66 -17.43
CA LYS A 363 12.29 -19.49 -17.11
C LYS A 363 12.42 -20.24 -15.79
N THR A 364 13.64 -20.63 -15.39
CA THR A 364 13.90 -21.24 -14.09
C THR A 364 13.45 -20.34 -12.94
N LEU A 365 13.68 -19.02 -13.04
CA LEU A 365 13.28 -18.07 -12.01
C LEU A 365 11.76 -18.06 -11.81
N GLY A 366 10.99 -18.05 -12.90
CA GLY A 366 9.53 -18.13 -12.83
C GLY A 366 9.04 -19.46 -12.29
N SER A 367 9.68 -20.57 -12.65
CA SER A 367 9.39 -21.89 -12.08
C SER A 367 9.59 -21.91 -10.56
N ASP A 368 10.71 -21.36 -10.08
CA ASP A 368 11.03 -21.32 -8.66
C ASP A 368 10.03 -20.45 -7.89
N LEU A 369 9.61 -19.30 -8.46
CA LEU A 369 8.57 -18.44 -7.87
C LEU A 369 7.21 -19.15 -7.78
N ARG A 370 6.81 -19.89 -8.82
CA ARG A 370 5.56 -20.67 -8.81
C ARG A 370 5.62 -21.82 -7.80
N GLN A 371 6.77 -22.49 -7.67
CA GLN A 371 6.99 -23.51 -6.65
C GLN A 371 6.92 -22.91 -5.24
N GLN A 372 7.49 -21.72 -5.04
CA GLN A 372 7.39 -21.02 -3.77
C GLN A 372 5.93 -20.71 -3.42
N LEU A 373 5.16 -20.15 -4.37
CA LEU A 373 3.74 -19.87 -4.17
C LEU A 373 2.94 -21.13 -3.78
N SER A 374 3.19 -22.26 -4.45
CA SER A 374 2.55 -23.54 -4.07
C SER A 374 2.87 -23.96 -2.64
N ARG A 375 4.13 -23.84 -2.20
CA ARG A 375 4.53 -24.15 -0.81
C ARG A 375 3.91 -23.20 0.21
N ASP A 376 3.83 -21.93 -0.14
CA ASP A 376 3.24 -20.89 0.70
C ASP A 376 1.73 -21.11 0.91
N ILE A 377 1.01 -21.50 -0.15
CA ILE A 377 -0.40 -21.87 -0.09
C ILE A 377 -0.62 -23.02 0.89
N GLN A 378 0.15 -24.10 0.78
CA GLN A 378 0.04 -25.26 1.67
C GLN A 378 0.33 -24.88 3.13
N SER A 379 1.35 -24.05 3.35
CA SER A 379 1.72 -23.59 4.69
C SER A 379 0.62 -22.75 5.32
N LEU A 380 0.02 -21.83 4.57
CA LEU A 380 -1.10 -21.02 5.04
C LEU A 380 -2.32 -21.89 5.37
N MET A 381 -2.68 -22.82 4.49
CA MET A 381 -3.81 -23.74 4.70
C MET A 381 -3.64 -24.59 5.97
N GLY A 382 -2.42 -25.05 6.26
CA GLY A 382 -2.12 -25.75 7.52
C GLY A 382 -2.28 -24.87 8.76
N ILE A 383 -1.92 -23.58 8.68
CA ILE A 383 -2.13 -22.62 9.79
C ILE A 383 -3.63 -22.31 9.95
N LEU A 384 -4.35 -22.14 8.85
CA LEU A 384 -5.79 -21.88 8.85
C LEU A 384 -6.62 -23.13 9.21
N ASP A 385 -6.04 -24.32 9.12
CA ASP A 385 -6.68 -25.61 9.37
C ASP A 385 -7.86 -25.86 8.41
N VAL A 386 -7.61 -25.66 7.11
CA VAL A 386 -8.62 -25.77 6.03
C VAL A 386 -8.08 -26.53 4.82
N ASP A 387 -8.97 -27.20 4.10
CA ASP A 387 -8.62 -27.97 2.88
C ASP A 387 -8.74 -27.17 1.58
N THR A 388 -9.32 -25.96 1.63
CA THR A 388 -9.46 -25.07 0.47
C THR A 388 -9.25 -23.62 0.85
N LEU A 389 -8.62 -22.85 -0.04
CA LEU A 389 -8.51 -21.39 0.10
C LEU A 389 -9.89 -20.73 0.23
N MET A 390 -9.98 -19.64 0.99
CA MET A 390 -11.20 -18.87 1.23
C MET A 390 -12.38 -19.69 1.80
N ALA A 391 -12.12 -20.77 2.54
CA ALA A 391 -13.16 -21.59 3.15
C ALA A 391 -14.13 -20.79 4.05
N SER A 392 -13.66 -19.70 4.67
CA SER A 392 -14.48 -18.80 5.51
C SER A 392 -15.28 -17.76 4.72
N ASP A 393 -15.07 -17.64 3.40
CA ASP A 393 -15.79 -16.72 2.51
C ASP A 393 -16.21 -17.39 1.18
N PRO A 394 -17.20 -18.31 1.21
CA PRO A 394 -17.65 -19.04 0.02
C PRO A 394 -18.15 -18.12 -1.10
N TRP A 395 -18.81 -17.00 -0.74
CA TRP A 395 -19.29 -16.02 -1.72
C TRP A 395 -18.14 -15.28 -2.40
N GLY A 396 -17.13 -14.87 -1.63
CA GLY A 396 -15.91 -14.27 -2.17
C GLY A 396 -15.21 -15.21 -3.14
N LEU A 397 -15.10 -16.50 -2.78
CA LEU A 397 -14.53 -17.54 -3.62
C LEU A 397 -15.33 -17.72 -4.92
N GLU A 398 -16.66 -17.84 -4.85
CA GLU A 398 -17.54 -17.96 -6.02
C GLU A 398 -17.40 -16.73 -6.94
N SER A 399 -17.38 -15.54 -6.36
CA SER A 399 -17.20 -14.28 -7.10
C SER A 399 -15.84 -14.18 -7.79
N ILE A 400 -14.78 -14.70 -7.16
CA ILE A 400 -13.45 -14.81 -7.79
C ILE A 400 -13.48 -15.85 -8.90
N GLY A 401 -14.04 -17.03 -8.66
CA GLY A 401 -14.18 -18.11 -9.64
C GLY A 401 -14.88 -17.66 -10.92
N LEU A 402 -16.05 -17.01 -10.79
CA LEU A 402 -16.79 -16.47 -11.94
C LEU A 402 -15.94 -15.47 -12.75
N ARG A 403 -15.25 -14.54 -12.07
CA ARG A 403 -14.41 -13.55 -12.76
C ARG A 403 -13.20 -14.19 -13.41
N ASN A 404 -12.61 -15.23 -12.81
CA ASN A 404 -11.47 -15.95 -13.39
C ASN A 404 -11.84 -16.57 -14.74
N VAL A 405 -13.05 -17.12 -14.89
CA VAL A 405 -13.54 -17.67 -16.18
C VAL A 405 -13.54 -16.62 -17.29
N TYR A 406 -14.00 -15.39 -17.02
CA TYR A 406 -14.02 -14.31 -18.01
C TYR A 406 -12.67 -13.62 -18.20
N THR A 407 -11.79 -13.69 -17.19
CA THR A 407 -10.48 -13.03 -17.23
C THR A 407 -9.44 -13.88 -17.96
N ALA A 408 -9.52 -15.21 -17.86
CA ALA A 408 -8.55 -16.10 -18.49
C ALA A 408 -8.42 -15.91 -20.01
N PRO A 409 -9.50 -15.79 -20.81
CA PRO A 409 -9.36 -15.49 -22.25
C PRO A 409 -8.66 -14.16 -22.54
N LEU A 410 -8.88 -13.14 -21.70
CA LEU A 410 -8.18 -11.86 -21.84
C LEU A 410 -6.69 -12.01 -21.58
N ASN A 411 -6.30 -12.81 -20.57
CA ASN A 411 -4.90 -13.12 -20.33
C ASN A 411 -4.26 -13.85 -21.51
N LEU A 412 -4.92 -14.86 -22.09
CA LEU A 412 -4.40 -15.59 -23.26
C LEU A 412 -4.20 -14.68 -24.47
N VAL A 413 -5.17 -13.81 -24.75
CA VAL A 413 -5.06 -12.80 -25.81
C VAL A 413 -3.94 -11.81 -25.49
N GLN A 414 -3.83 -11.36 -24.24
CA GLN A 414 -2.80 -10.42 -23.79
C GLN A 414 -1.38 -10.97 -23.99
N ILE A 415 -1.15 -12.26 -23.73
CA ILE A 415 0.14 -12.92 -23.96
C ILE A 415 0.56 -12.77 -25.42
N GLU A 416 -0.33 -13.12 -26.37
CA GLU A 416 -0.04 -13.00 -27.79
C GLU A 416 0.11 -11.54 -28.25
N LEU A 417 -0.69 -10.63 -27.70
CA LEU A 417 -0.57 -9.19 -28.00
C LEU A 417 0.77 -8.62 -27.52
N LEU A 418 1.25 -9.01 -26.33
CA LEU A 418 2.56 -8.61 -25.82
C LEU A 418 3.68 -9.11 -26.71
N ARG A 419 3.63 -10.38 -27.14
CA ARG A 419 4.60 -10.94 -28.08
C ARG A 419 4.69 -10.11 -29.37
N ARG A 420 3.53 -9.78 -29.97
CA ARG A 420 3.46 -8.98 -31.21
C ARG A 420 3.92 -7.53 -31.03
N VAL A 421 3.56 -6.88 -29.92
CA VAL A 421 3.98 -5.50 -29.64
C VAL A 421 5.49 -5.40 -29.43
N ARG A 422 6.11 -6.43 -28.84
CA ARG A 422 7.57 -6.49 -28.64
C ARG A 422 8.34 -6.77 -29.93
N GLU A 423 7.69 -7.36 -30.92
CA GLU A 423 8.25 -7.62 -32.26
C GLU A 423 7.97 -6.50 -33.28
N SER A 424 6.89 -5.72 -33.10
CA SER A 424 6.40 -4.77 -34.10
C SER A 424 5.60 -3.58 -33.52
N GLU A 425 5.69 -2.42 -34.17
CA GLU A 425 4.98 -1.19 -33.78
C GLU A 425 3.61 -1.05 -34.47
N SER A 426 2.66 -1.92 -34.13
CA SER A 426 1.29 -1.84 -34.67
C SER A 426 0.32 -1.15 -33.70
N GLU A 427 -0.24 -0.01 -34.10
CA GLU A 427 -1.19 0.77 -33.30
C GLU A 427 -2.46 -0.03 -32.95
N SER A 428 -2.96 -0.86 -33.87
CA SER A 428 -4.14 -1.69 -33.61
C SER A 428 -3.88 -2.76 -32.55
N VAL A 429 -2.66 -3.33 -32.52
CA VAL A 429 -2.23 -4.30 -31.51
C VAL A 429 -2.05 -3.60 -30.15
N GLN A 430 -1.46 -2.40 -30.12
CA GLN A 430 -1.36 -1.60 -28.89
C GLN A 430 -2.74 -1.28 -28.31
N ARG A 431 -3.71 -0.90 -29.16
CA ARG A 431 -5.09 -0.64 -28.72
C ARG A 431 -5.77 -1.89 -28.18
N ALA A 432 -5.59 -3.04 -28.83
CA ALA A 432 -6.10 -4.31 -28.32
C ALA A 432 -5.45 -4.68 -26.98
N LEU A 433 -4.15 -4.42 -26.81
CA LEU A 433 -3.42 -4.65 -25.57
C LEU A 433 -4.00 -3.81 -24.43
N MET A 434 -4.34 -2.54 -24.69
CA MET A 434 -5.03 -1.68 -23.71
C MET A 434 -6.35 -2.26 -23.23
N VAL A 435 -7.16 -2.79 -24.15
CA VAL A 435 -8.45 -3.40 -23.81
C VAL A 435 -8.24 -4.63 -22.93
N SER A 436 -7.25 -5.47 -23.26
CA SER A 436 -6.92 -6.64 -22.42
C SER A 436 -6.46 -6.22 -21.03
N ILE A 437 -5.59 -5.21 -20.91
CA ILE A 437 -5.07 -4.72 -19.63
C ILE A 437 -6.18 -4.17 -18.74
N ALA A 438 -7.07 -3.34 -19.32
CA ALA A 438 -8.21 -2.79 -18.60
C ALA A 438 -9.20 -3.88 -18.18
N GLY A 439 -9.45 -4.87 -19.05
CA GLY A 439 -10.32 -6.00 -18.77
C GLY A 439 -9.79 -6.90 -17.66
N VAL A 440 -8.50 -7.25 -17.70
CA VAL A 440 -7.85 -8.04 -16.63
C VAL A 440 -7.85 -7.28 -15.31
N ALA A 441 -7.55 -5.98 -15.32
CA ALA A 441 -7.64 -5.15 -14.11
C ALA A 441 -9.05 -5.14 -13.51
N ALA A 442 -10.09 -5.02 -14.34
CA ALA A 442 -11.48 -5.06 -13.90
C ALA A 442 -11.88 -6.43 -13.33
N GLY A 443 -11.35 -7.51 -13.89
CA GLY A 443 -11.54 -8.88 -13.39
C GLY A 443 -10.86 -9.12 -12.04
N MET A 444 -9.59 -8.69 -11.92
CA MET A 444 -8.77 -8.90 -10.72
C MET A 444 -9.21 -8.04 -9.53
N ARG A 445 -9.66 -6.80 -9.79
CA ARG A 445 -9.96 -5.78 -8.77
C ARG A 445 -8.74 -5.55 -7.86
N ASN A 446 -8.93 -5.56 -6.54
CA ASN A 446 -7.89 -5.36 -5.53
C ASN A 446 -6.96 -6.58 -5.38
N THR A 447 -5.66 -6.41 -5.55
CA THR A 447 -4.69 -7.52 -5.53
C THR A 447 -3.54 -7.32 -4.55
N GLY A 448 -3.39 -6.14 -3.97
CA GLY A 448 -2.35 -5.80 -3.01
C GLY A 448 -2.47 -4.37 -2.54
#